data_AF-A0A832N947-F1
#
_entry.id   AF-A0A832N947-F1
#
_cell.length_a   1.000
_cell.length_b   1.000
_cell.length_c   1.000
_cell.angle_alpha   90.00
_cell.angle_beta   90.00
_cell.angle_gamma   90.00
#
_symmetry.space_group_name_H-M   'P 1'
#
loop_
_entity.id
_entity.type
_entity.pdbx_description
1 polymer ?
#
loop_
_entity_poly.entity_id
_entity_poly.type
_entity_poly.pdbx_seq_one_letter_code
_entity_poly.pdbx_strand_id
1 'polypeptide(L)'
;PHLPVVYGLQLPTLKLKQRLVSPAARAVLRCLKAVERLRAEGKSVALRRIAVSPEGILQVRWEDGLLVRLGAPWDLEEKLDMVLKIRQVLRPPQGIEYIDVSALEVPVWKPQEG
;
A
#
# COMPACT_ATOMS: atom_id res chain seq x y z
N PRO A 1 15.71 8.29 1.77
CA PRO A 1 14.46 7.50 1.58
C PRO A 1 14.59 6.54 0.39
N HIS A 2 14.51 5.23 0.64
CA HIS A 2 14.45 4.23 -0.43
C HIS A 2 13.05 4.27 -1.08
N LEU A 3 13.00 4.23 -2.42
CA LEU A 3 11.75 4.11 -3.16
C LEU A 3 11.28 2.64 -3.13
N PRO A 4 9.97 2.37 -2.98
CA PRO A 4 9.46 1.01 -2.99
C PRO A 4 9.63 0.38 -4.37
N VAL A 5 9.89 -0.94 -4.40
CA VAL A 5 9.92 -1.70 -5.65
C VAL A 5 8.49 -2.01 -6.09
N VAL A 6 8.17 -1.75 -7.37
CA VAL A 6 6.83 -1.96 -7.95
C VAL A 6 6.78 -3.23 -8.79
N TYR A 7 5.79 -4.11 -8.53
CA TYR A 7 5.54 -5.35 -9.27
C TYR A 7 4.14 -5.38 -9.89
N GLY A 8 3.97 -6.14 -10.97
CA GLY A 8 2.67 -6.32 -11.65
C GLY A 8 2.30 -5.21 -12.64
N LEU A 9 3.18 -4.21 -12.80
CA LEU A 9 3.01 -3.17 -13.81
C LEU A 9 3.44 -3.68 -15.19
N GLN A 10 2.55 -4.40 -15.88
CA GLN A 10 2.74 -4.75 -17.29
C GLN A 10 2.31 -3.59 -18.18
N LEU A 11 3.26 -3.00 -18.89
CA LEU A 11 3.01 -1.92 -19.86
C LEU A 11 3.27 -2.49 -21.25
N PRO A 12 2.23 -2.82 -22.03
CA PRO A 12 2.40 -3.56 -23.28
C PRO A 12 3.23 -2.83 -24.35
N THR A 13 3.55 -1.55 -24.17
CA THR A 13 4.64 -0.86 -24.90
C THR A 13 4.93 0.46 -24.18
N LEU A 14 6.15 0.65 -23.66
CA LEU A 14 6.60 1.93 -23.10
C LEU A 14 7.26 2.73 -24.23
N LYS A 15 6.55 3.70 -24.81
CA LYS A 15 7.19 4.70 -25.67
C LYS A 15 7.70 5.85 -24.80
N LEU A 16 8.96 6.28 -25.02
CA LEU A 16 9.51 7.47 -24.37
C LEU A 16 8.56 8.66 -24.59
N LYS A 17 8.29 9.44 -23.53
CA LYS A 17 7.34 10.58 -23.49
C LYS A 17 5.84 10.23 -23.49
N GLN A 18 5.45 8.95 -23.47
CA GLN A 18 4.04 8.60 -23.26
C GLN A 18 3.65 8.70 -21.78
N ARG A 19 2.52 9.36 -21.51
CA ARG A 19 1.92 9.39 -20.17
C ARG A 19 1.48 7.96 -19.81
N LEU A 20 1.83 7.50 -18.62
CA LEU A 20 1.34 6.22 -18.10
C LEU A 20 -0.17 6.33 -17.82
N VAL A 21 -1.00 5.82 -18.74
CA VAL A 21 -2.47 5.93 -18.66
C VAL A 21 -3.15 4.68 -18.08
N SER A 22 -2.40 3.59 -17.85
CA SER A 22 -2.99 2.34 -17.36
C SER A 22 -3.60 2.50 -15.96
N PRO A 23 -4.69 1.78 -15.64
CA PRO A 23 -5.25 1.77 -14.28
C PRO A 23 -4.20 1.41 -13.23
N ALA A 24 -3.38 0.39 -13.48
CA ALA A 24 -2.27 -0.02 -12.64
C ALA A 24 -1.26 1.12 -12.36
N ALA A 25 -0.80 1.84 -13.40
CA ALA A 25 0.14 2.94 -13.20
C ALA A 25 -0.48 4.09 -12.40
N ARG A 26 -1.74 4.43 -12.68
CA ARG A 26 -2.48 5.46 -11.93
C ARG A 26 -2.65 5.06 -10.46
N ALA A 27 -2.96 3.80 -10.18
CA ALA A 27 -3.09 3.27 -8.84
C ALA A 27 -1.76 3.39 -8.05
N VAL A 28 -0.65 2.96 -8.64
CA VAL A 28 0.68 3.09 -8.03
C VAL A 28 1.02 4.55 -7.76
N LEU A 29 0.83 5.44 -8.72
CA LEU A 29 1.11 6.88 -8.53
C LEU A 29 0.25 7.50 -7.43
N ARG A 30 -1.03 7.13 -7.32
CA ARG A 30 -1.92 7.57 -6.23
C ARG A 30 -1.43 7.04 -4.88
N CYS A 31 -1.01 5.79 -4.82
CA CYS A 31 -0.46 5.19 -3.60
C CYS A 31 0.81 5.93 -3.14
N LEU A 32 1.73 6.21 -4.05
CA LEU A 32 2.95 6.96 -3.74
C LEU A 32 2.65 8.38 -3.24
N LYS A 33 1.69 9.08 -3.87
CA LYS A 33 1.25 10.41 -3.41
C LYS A 33 0.65 10.38 -2.02
N ALA A 34 -0.20 9.39 -1.72
CA ALA A 34 -0.76 9.22 -0.37
C ALA A 34 0.34 8.98 0.68
N VAL A 35 1.35 8.17 0.35
CA VAL A 35 2.53 7.96 1.20
C VAL A 35 3.31 9.25 1.42
N GLU A 36 3.56 10.04 0.37
CA GLU A 36 4.24 11.33 0.47
C GLU A 36 3.46 12.32 1.35
N ARG A 37 2.13 12.37 1.20
CA ARG A 37 1.26 13.23 2.00
C ARG A 37 1.33 12.88 3.48
N LEU A 38 1.17 11.60 3.84
CA LEU A 38 1.27 11.14 5.22
C LEU A 38 2.67 11.38 5.82
N ARG A 39 3.74 11.21 5.02
CA ARG A 39 5.10 11.55 5.46
C ARG A 39 5.28 13.05 5.72
N ALA A 40 4.68 13.90 4.90
CA ALA A 40 4.68 15.36 5.12
C ALA A 40 3.93 15.76 6.39
N GLU A 41 2.95 14.96 6.83
CA GLU A 41 2.26 15.08 8.12
C GLU A 41 3.08 14.49 9.30
N GLY A 42 4.31 14.01 9.06
CA GLY A 42 5.16 13.41 10.09
C GLY A 42 4.86 11.94 10.41
N LYS A 43 3.99 11.28 9.63
CA LYS A 43 3.67 9.86 9.83
C LYS A 43 4.76 8.96 9.23
N SER A 44 5.13 7.91 9.96
CA SER A 44 6.15 6.95 9.52
C SER A 44 5.55 5.87 8.62
N VAL A 45 5.51 6.16 7.31
CA VAL A 45 5.10 5.19 6.28
C VAL A 45 6.34 4.72 5.53
N ALA A 46 6.74 3.47 5.74
CA ALA A 46 7.91 2.86 5.12
C ALA A 46 7.49 1.61 4.33
N LEU A 47 7.15 1.83 3.04
CA LEU A 47 6.80 0.75 2.13
C LEU A 47 8.06 0.23 1.44
N ARG A 48 8.23 -1.09 1.45
CA ARG A 48 9.28 -1.81 0.73
C ARG A 48 8.87 -2.19 -0.69
N ARG A 49 7.60 -2.59 -0.86
CA ARG A 49 7.06 -3.05 -2.15
C ARG A 49 5.62 -2.60 -2.37
N ILE A 50 5.26 -2.37 -3.64
CA ILE A 50 3.90 -2.17 -4.11
C ILE A 50 3.62 -3.21 -5.19
N ALA A 51 2.60 -4.03 -5.01
CA ALA A 51 2.06 -4.93 -6.03
C ALA A 51 0.73 -4.36 -6.53
N VAL A 52 0.53 -4.40 -7.85
CA VAL A 52 -0.67 -3.88 -8.49
C VAL A 52 -1.19 -4.85 -9.54
N SER A 53 -2.51 -5.06 -9.59
CA SER A 53 -3.16 -5.83 -10.66
C SER A 53 -3.38 -4.95 -11.90
N PRO A 54 -3.68 -5.52 -13.09
CA PRO A 54 -4.03 -4.74 -14.28
C PRO A 54 -5.19 -3.76 -14.06
N GLU A 55 -6.16 -4.14 -13.22
CA GLU A 55 -7.34 -3.35 -12.84
C GLU A 55 -7.01 -2.23 -11.84
N GLY A 56 -5.79 -2.22 -11.29
CA GLY A 56 -5.35 -1.21 -10.32
C GLY A 56 -5.59 -1.58 -8.86
N ILE A 57 -5.87 -2.85 -8.55
CA ILE A 57 -5.97 -3.33 -7.17
C ILE A 57 -4.57 -3.38 -6.54
N LEU A 58 -4.43 -2.81 -5.34
CA LEU A 58 -3.17 -2.59 -4.67
C LEU A 58 -2.98 -3.51 -3.46
N GLN A 59 -1.77 -4.05 -3.37
CA GLN A 59 -1.22 -4.61 -2.15
C GLN A 59 0.16 -4.00 -1.92
N VAL A 60 0.54 -3.79 -0.67
CA VAL A 60 1.85 -3.24 -0.32
C VAL A 60 2.50 -4.09 0.75
N ARG A 61 3.83 -4.02 0.81
CA ARG A 61 4.61 -4.62 1.89
C ARG A 61 5.38 -3.54 2.60
N TRP A 62 5.25 -3.46 3.92
CA TRP A 62 6.05 -2.59 4.77
C TRP A 62 7.51 -3.08 4.87
N GLU A 63 8.41 -2.22 5.34
CA GLU A 63 9.83 -2.55 5.56
C GLU A 63 10.02 -3.73 6.53
N ASP A 64 9.20 -3.83 7.57
CA ASP A 64 9.19 -4.93 8.55
C ASP A 64 8.59 -6.23 7.99
N GLY A 65 8.14 -6.24 6.73
CA GLY A 65 7.60 -7.41 6.06
C GLY A 65 6.08 -7.55 6.14
N LEU A 66 5.37 -6.71 6.91
CA LEU A 66 3.91 -6.74 7.01
C LEU A 66 3.27 -6.59 5.63
N LEU A 67 2.39 -7.54 5.28
CA LEU A 67 1.57 -7.46 4.08
C LEU A 67 0.30 -6.63 4.35
N VAL A 68 -0.01 -5.70 3.46
CA VAL A 68 -1.24 -4.91 3.54
C VAL A 68 -1.99 -4.95 2.23
N ARG A 69 -3.28 -5.28 2.30
CA ARG A 69 -4.20 -5.23 1.18
C ARG A 69 -4.94 -3.89 1.23
N LEU A 70 -4.69 -3.03 0.26
CA LEU A 70 -5.35 -1.73 0.14
C LEU A 70 -6.62 -1.81 -0.71
N GLY A 71 -6.76 -2.88 -1.49
CA GLY A 71 -7.85 -3.01 -2.44
C GLY A 71 -7.72 -1.97 -3.54
N ALA A 72 -8.83 -1.41 -3.96
CA ALA A 72 -8.83 -0.47 -5.07
C ALA A 72 -8.31 0.93 -4.67
N PRO A 73 -7.88 1.77 -5.65
CA PRO A 73 -7.03 2.94 -5.42
C PRO A 73 -7.82 4.22 -5.09
N TRP A 74 -8.81 4.09 -4.21
CA TRP A 74 -9.55 5.17 -3.57
C TRP A 74 -9.25 5.18 -2.07
N ASP A 75 -9.37 6.37 -1.47
CA ASP A 75 -9.21 6.62 -0.03
C ASP A 75 -7.87 6.09 0.52
N LEU A 76 -6.81 6.22 -0.27
CA LEU A 76 -5.51 5.60 0.03
C LEU A 76 -4.83 6.25 1.24
N GLU A 77 -5.05 7.54 1.49
CA GLU A 77 -4.52 8.23 2.66
C GLU A 77 -5.19 7.69 3.93
N GLU A 78 -6.51 7.56 3.90
CA GLU A 78 -7.34 7.03 4.99
C GLU A 78 -7.02 5.55 5.25
N LYS A 79 -6.85 4.74 4.21
CA LYS A 79 -6.47 3.32 4.33
C LYS A 79 -5.09 3.15 4.95
N LEU A 80 -4.11 3.91 4.47
CA LEU A 80 -2.75 3.86 5.04
C LEU A 80 -2.74 4.39 6.48
N ASP A 81 -3.51 5.42 6.80
CA ASP A 81 -3.67 5.93 8.16
C ASP A 81 -4.34 4.90 9.10
N MET A 82 -5.36 4.19 8.61
CA MET A 82 -6.01 3.09 9.33
C MET A 82 -5.01 1.98 9.68
N VAL A 83 -4.13 1.62 8.75
CA VAL A 83 -3.05 0.65 9.00
C VAL A 83 -2.13 1.12 10.12
N LEU A 84 -1.73 2.40 10.13
CA LEU A 84 -0.91 2.96 11.20
C LEU A 84 -1.61 2.89 12.55
N LYS A 85 -2.90 3.24 12.61
CA LYS A 85 -3.73 3.13 13.83
C LYS A 85 -3.83 1.70 14.33
N ILE A 86 -4.12 0.74 13.45
CA ILE A 86 -4.17 -0.69 13.79
C ILE A 86 -2.85 -1.16 14.38
N ARG A 87 -1.71 -0.80 13.76
CA ARG A 87 -0.37 -1.17 14.26
C ARG A 87 -0.07 -0.55 15.63
N GLN A 88 -0.52 0.68 15.88
CA GLN A 88 -0.35 1.33 17.19
C GLN A 88 -1.16 0.65 18.29
N VAL A 89 -2.39 0.20 17.99
CA VAL A 89 -3.28 -0.43 18.96
C VAL A 89 -2.85 -1.86 19.25
N LEU A 90 -2.57 -2.65 18.21
CA LEU A 90 -2.43 -4.09 18.40
C LEU A 90 -1.16 -4.48 19.14
N ARG A 91 -0.05 -3.71 19.01
CA ARG A 91 1.32 -4.04 19.49
C ARG A 91 1.51 -5.53 19.83
N PRO A 92 1.21 -6.47 18.92
CA PRO A 92 0.98 -7.83 19.36
C PRO A 92 2.34 -8.48 19.63
N PRO A 93 2.48 -9.26 20.72
CA PRO A 93 3.76 -9.88 21.07
C PRO A 93 4.28 -10.82 19.97
N GLN A 94 3.38 -11.32 19.11
CA GLN A 94 3.67 -12.27 18.04
C GLN A 94 3.77 -11.63 16.64
N GLY A 95 3.50 -10.32 16.49
CA GLY A 95 3.45 -9.66 15.18
C GLY A 95 2.12 -9.87 14.43
N ILE A 96 1.98 -9.19 13.28
CA ILE A 96 0.78 -9.24 12.42
C ILE A 96 1.22 -9.80 11.07
N GLU A 97 0.54 -10.84 10.59
CA GLU A 97 0.82 -11.46 9.29
C GLU A 97 0.36 -10.55 8.15
N TYR A 98 -0.89 -10.11 8.22
CA TYR A 98 -1.43 -9.15 7.28
C TYR A 98 -2.52 -8.25 7.87
N ILE A 99 -2.71 -7.10 7.24
CA ILE A 99 -3.86 -6.21 7.44
C ILE A 99 -4.57 -6.02 6.09
N ASP A 100 -5.89 -6.13 6.09
CA ASP A 100 -6.76 -5.86 4.95
C ASP A 100 -7.63 -4.64 5.28
N VAL A 101 -7.41 -3.57 4.51
CA VAL A 101 -8.17 -2.31 4.56
C VAL A 101 -8.79 -2.02 3.19
N SER A 102 -9.08 -3.07 2.42
CA SER A 102 -9.80 -2.91 1.14
C SER A 102 -11.19 -2.30 1.33
N ALA A 103 -11.83 -2.59 2.46
CA ALA A 103 -13.01 -1.93 3.01
C ALA A 103 -12.62 -1.22 4.32
N LEU A 104 -12.83 0.09 4.41
CA LEU A 104 -12.41 0.91 5.56
C LEU A 104 -13.31 0.72 6.78
N GLU A 105 -14.58 0.41 6.53
CA GLU A 105 -15.64 0.19 7.50
C GLU A 105 -15.45 -1.11 8.30
N VAL A 106 -14.78 -2.11 7.72
CA VAL A 106 -14.53 -3.41 8.34
C VAL A 106 -13.09 -3.84 8.04
N PRO A 107 -12.08 -3.20 8.67
CA PRO A 107 -10.70 -3.62 8.51
C PRO A 107 -10.49 -4.98 9.18
N VAL A 108 -9.74 -5.86 8.52
CA VAL A 108 -9.45 -7.22 9.02
C VAL A 108 -7.94 -7.36 9.20
N TRP A 109 -7.50 -8.09 10.22
CA TRP A 109 -6.10 -8.43 10.38
C TRP A 109 -5.95 -9.87 10.85
N LYS A 110 -4.81 -10.48 10.52
CA LYS A 110 -4.44 -11.81 10.99
C LYS A 110 -3.16 -11.72 11.82
N PRO A 111 -3.18 -12.11 13.11
CA PRO A 111 -1.96 -12.27 13.91
C PRO A 111 -1.04 -13.32 13.29
N GLN A 112 0.28 -13.20 13.46
CA GLN A 112 1.19 -14.30 13.15
C GLN A 112 0.97 -15.44 14.15
N GLU A 113 0.90 -16.67 13.65
CA GLU A 113 0.93 -17.86 14.51
C GLU A 113 2.36 -18.03 15.03
N GLY A 114 2.48 -18.16 16.36
CA GLY A 114 3.76 -18.34 17.06
C GLY A 114 4.28 -19.77 17.02
#